data_AF-A0A2U3BZH5-F1
#
_entry.id   AF-A0A2U3BZH5-F1
#
_cell.length_a   1.000
_cell.length_b   1.000
_cell.length_c   1.000
_cell.angle_alpha   90.00
_cell.angle_beta   90.00
_cell.angle_gamma   90.00
#
_symmetry.space_group_name_H-M   'P 1'
#
loop_
_entity.id
_entity.type
_entity.pdbx_description
1 polymer ?
#
loop_
_entity_poly.entity_id
_entity_poly.type
_entity_poly.pdbx_seq_one_letter_code
_entity_poly.pdbx_strand_id
1 'polypeptide(L)'
;MDTPSMLLFADNVDKLIQPAKDAATKLQGVQAEPGAFYHANQIRTKVNGLNADSGLKEQYIKVFQDLAQGLGDLRDGVKQLAQKYTTLEEAGTMKATDLQNAMQSTDSDFTTMMTDAGGTAGSGGNS
;
A
#
# COMPACT_ATOMS: atom_id res chain seq x y z
N MET A 1 -10.89 -11.79 -19.99
CA MET A 1 -9.53 -11.48 -19.52
C MET A 1 -8.65 -12.63 -19.97
N ASP A 2 -7.46 -12.35 -20.49
CA ASP A 2 -6.52 -13.38 -20.95
C ASP A 2 -5.37 -13.52 -19.95
N THR A 3 -4.96 -14.75 -19.63
CA THR A 3 -3.95 -15.09 -18.63
C THR A 3 -2.62 -14.30 -18.80
N PRO A 4 -2.07 -14.12 -20.01
CA PRO A 4 -0.89 -13.27 -20.22
C PRO A 4 -1.11 -11.81 -19.82
N SER A 5 -2.32 -11.27 -19.99
CA SER A 5 -2.64 -9.89 -19.59
C SER A 5 -2.65 -9.74 -18.07
N MET A 6 -3.09 -10.76 -17.33
CA MET A 6 -3.04 -10.77 -15.87
C MET A 6 -1.60 -10.84 -15.35
N LEU A 7 -0.76 -11.67 -15.96
CA LEU A 7 0.65 -11.76 -15.61
C LEU A 7 1.36 -10.44 -15.89
N LEU A 8 1.11 -9.83 -17.05
CA LEU A 8 1.65 -8.51 -17.38
C LEU A 8 1.19 -7.44 -16.37
N PHE A 9 -0.08 -7.45 -15.97
CA PHE A 9 -0.58 -6.55 -14.94
C PHE A 9 0.15 -6.76 -13.60
N ALA A 10 0.25 -8.00 -13.13
CA ALA A 10 0.94 -8.33 -11.89
C ALA A 10 2.42 -7.90 -11.94
N ASP A 11 3.11 -8.10 -13.05
CA ASP A 11 4.50 -7.67 -13.22
C ASP A 11 4.66 -6.15 -13.28
N ASN A 12 3.64 -5.43 -13.77
CA ASN A 12 3.64 -3.96 -13.70
C ASN A 12 3.40 -3.45 -12.27
N VAL A 13 2.53 -4.11 -11.50
CA VAL A 13 2.32 -3.82 -10.07
C VAL A 13 3.59 -4.10 -9.27
N ASP A 14 4.29 -5.20 -9.56
CA ASP A 14 5.53 -5.60 -8.89
C ASP A 14 6.61 -4.51 -8.95
N LYS A 15 6.71 -3.81 -10.08
CA LYS A 15 7.66 -2.70 -10.28
C LYS A 15 7.46 -1.53 -9.33
N LEU A 16 6.29 -1.42 -8.68
CA LEU A 16 5.97 -0.34 -7.74
C LEU A 16 6.33 -0.68 -6.30
N ILE A 17 6.53 -1.96 -5.98
CA ILE A 17 6.78 -2.44 -4.61
C ILE A 17 8.11 -1.91 -4.08
N GLN A 18 9.21 -2.06 -4.85
CA GLN A 18 10.53 -1.62 -4.40
C GLN A 18 10.61 -0.09 -4.25
N PRO A 19 10.11 0.74 -5.19
CA PRO A 19 10.03 2.18 -5.00
C PRO A 19 9.28 2.62 -3.74
N ALA A 20 8.18 1.94 -3.37
CA ALA A 20 7.46 2.23 -2.14
C ALA A 20 8.30 1.92 -0.89
N LYS A 21 8.99 0.77 -0.87
CA LYS A 21 9.94 0.41 0.20
C LYS A 21 11.09 1.42 0.30
N ASP A 22 11.67 1.80 -0.84
CA ASP A 22 12.77 2.77 -0.88
C ASP A 22 12.34 4.15 -0.35
N ALA A 23 11.11 4.58 -0.62
CA ALA A 23 10.55 5.81 -0.08
C ALA A 23 10.43 5.76 1.45
N ALA A 24 9.93 4.64 2.00
CA ALA A 24 9.88 4.42 3.45
C ALA A 24 11.29 4.48 4.07
N THR A 25 12.27 3.79 3.48
CA THR A 25 13.66 3.81 3.97
C THR A 25 14.29 5.19 3.91
N LYS A 26 14.09 5.95 2.82
CA LYS A 26 14.62 7.31 2.70
C LYS A 26 14.05 8.25 3.76
N LEU A 27 12.77 8.08 4.14
CA LEU A 27 12.14 8.89 5.17
C LEU A 27 12.68 8.62 6.58
N GLN A 28 13.22 7.43 6.86
CA GLN A 28 13.82 7.13 8.17
C GLN A 28 14.94 8.11 8.53
N GLY A 29 15.69 8.59 7.52
CA GLY A 29 16.77 9.56 7.69
C GLY A 29 16.31 11.02 7.79
N VAL A 30 15.02 11.33 7.56
CA VAL A 30 14.52 12.70 7.65
C VAL A 30 14.25 13.05 9.10
N GLN A 31 14.86 14.12 9.61
CA GLN A 31 14.60 14.66 10.94
C GLN A 31 14.57 16.18 10.89
N ALA A 32 13.56 16.76 11.52
CA ALA A 32 13.51 18.20 11.75
C ALA A 32 14.33 18.56 13.00
N GLU A 33 15.34 19.41 12.83
CA GLU A 33 16.20 19.91 13.90
C GLU A 33 15.83 21.37 14.24
N PRO A 34 15.22 21.64 15.41
CA PRO A 34 14.58 22.92 15.68
C PRO A 34 15.54 24.00 16.21
N GLY A 35 16.73 23.62 16.67
CA GLY A 35 17.61 24.53 17.41
C GLY A 35 16.90 25.17 18.61
N ALA A 36 17.11 26.46 18.83
CA ALA A 36 16.54 27.21 19.95
C ALA A 36 15.19 27.91 19.64
N PHE A 37 14.66 27.78 18.43
CA PHE A 37 13.48 28.54 18.01
C PHE A 37 12.18 27.84 18.40
N TYR A 38 11.30 28.56 19.10
CA TYR A 38 10.00 28.03 19.56
C TYR A 38 9.16 27.42 18.43
N HIS A 39 8.95 28.15 17.33
CA HIS A 39 8.18 27.66 16.18
C HIS A 39 8.84 26.48 15.47
N ALA A 40 10.17 26.46 15.42
CA ALA A 40 10.89 25.32 14.86
C ALA A 40 10.66 24.06 15.73
N ASN A 41 10.57 24.21 17.06
CA ASN A 41 10.30 23.09 17.96
C ASN A 41 8.86 22.56 17.79
N GLN A 42 7.90 23.44 17.48
CA GLN A 42 6.54 23.02 17.10
C GLN A 42 6.55 22.23 15.79
N ILE A 43 7.33 22.66 14.78
CA ILE A 43 7.49 21.93 13.52
C ILE A 43 8.15 20.57 13.78
N ARG A 44 9.23 20.52 14.56
CA ARG A 44 9.90 19.26 14.95
C ARG A 44 8.93 18.29 15.61
N THR A 45 8.08 18.79 16.51
CA THR A 45 7.09 17.95 17.20
C THR A 45 6.06 17.39 16.22
N LYS A 46 5.62 18.16 15.22
CA LYS A 46 4.70 17.67 14.17
C LYS A 46 5.37 16.68 13.22
N VAL A 47 6.62 16.93 12.81
CA VAL A 47 7.34 16.10 11.83
C VAL A 47 7.85 14.81 12.46
N ASN A 48 8.55 14.90 13.58
CA ASN A 48 9.19 13.76 14.23
C ASN A 48 8.24 13.07 15.23
N GLY A 49 7.36 13.83 15.90
CA GLY A 49 6.63 13.39 17.10
C GLY A 49 7.33 13.84 18.39
N LEU A 50 6.65 13.75 19.52
CA LEU A 50 7.22 14.11 20.84
C LEU A 50 8.48 13.28 21.13
N ASN A 51 8.41 11.96 20.93
CA ASN A 51 9.50 11.01 21.15
C ASN A 51 10.20 10.57 19.85
N ALA A 52 9.99 11.29 18.74
CA ALA A 52 10.50 10.96 17.41
C ALA A 52 9.94 9.66 16.77
N ASP A 53 8.78 9.19 17.23
CA ASP A 53 8.17 7.89 16.92
C ASP A 53 6.70 7.95 16.46
N SER A 54 6.14 9.14 16.26
CA SER A 54 4.68 9.32 16.12
C SER A 54 4.25 10.52 15.27
N GLY A 55 5.20 11.31 14.77
CA GLY A 55 4.91 12.45 13.90
C GLY A 55 4.59 12.06 12.45
N LEU A 56 4.42 13.08 11.60
CA LEU A 56 4.13 12.92 10.18
C LEU A 56 5.11 11.97 9.48
N LYS A 57 6.39 12.02 9.81
CA LYS A 57 7.41 11.13 9.25
C LYS A 57 7.04 9.66 9.44
N GLU A 58 6.68 9.29 10.67
CA GLU A 58 6.34 7.91 11.00
C GLU A 58 5.05 7.47 10.28
N GLN A 59 4.06 8.36 10.23
CA GLN A 59 2.81 8.12 9.49
C GLN A 59 3.08 7.82 8.01
N TYR A 60 3.89 8.64 7.34
CA TYR A 60 4.26 8.39 5.95
C TYR A 60 5.09 7.12 5.75
N ILE A 61 5.97 6.77 6.69
CA ILE A 61 6.71 5.50 6.65
C ILE A 61 5.73 4.33 6.63
N LYS A 62 4.72 4.34 7.51
CA LYS A 62 3.69 3.29 7.57
C LYS A 62 2.85 3.24 6.30
N VAL A 63 2.39 4.39 5.80
CA VAL A 63 1.68 4.48 4.51
C VAL A 63 2.46 3.82 3.38
N PHE A 64 3.77 4.06 3.27
CA PHE A 64 4.59 3.43 2.24
C PHE A 64 4.81 1.93 2.46
N GLN A 65 4.87 1.48 3.72
CA GLN A 65 4.95 0.06 4.06
C GLN A 65 3.65 -0.67 3.70
N ASP A 66 2.50 -0.11 4.08
CA ASP A 66 1.17 -0.65 3.77
C ASP A 66 0.92 -0.66 2.26
N LEU A 67 1.32 0.41 1.55
CA LEU A 67 1.25 0.47 0.10
C LEU A 67 2.10 -0.64 -0.54
N ALA A 68 3.33 -0.84 -0.06
CA ALA A 68 4.20 -1.91 -0.58
C ALA A 68 3.61 -3.30 -0.31
N GLN A 69 2.95 -3.50 0.83
CA GLN A 69 2.25 -4.73 1.18
C GLN A 69 1.04 -4.96 0.27
N GLY A 70 0.10 -4.00 0.19
CA GLY A 70 -1.10 -4.12 -0.63
C GLY A 70 -0.79 -4.29 -2.12
N LEU A 71 0.26 -3.67 -2.64
CA LEU A 71 0.76 -3.92 -4.01
C LEU A 71 1.29 -5.36 -4.17
N GLY A 72 1.98 -5.89 -3.16
CA GLY A 72 2.44 -7.28 -3.13
C GLY A 72 1.29 -8.27 -3.12
N ASP A 73 0.30 -8.04 -2.27
CA ASP A 73 -0.88 -8.90 -2.14
C ASP A 73 -1.75 -8.86 -3.41
N LEU A 74 -1.87 -7.69 -4.05
CA LEU A 74 -2.53 -7.54 -5.35
C LEU A 74 -1.82 -8.35 -6.44
N ARG A 75 -0.49 -8.22 -6.53
CA ARG A 75 0.34 -8.97 -7.48
C ARG A 75 0.15 -10.47 -7.28
N ASP A 76 0.22 -10.94 -6.03
CA ASP A 76 0.15 -12.36 -5.71
C ASP A 76 -1.25 -12.93 -5.95
N GLY A 77 -2.30 -12.19 -5.60
CA GLY A 77 -3.69 -12.56 -5.91
C GLY A 77 -3.92 -12.69 -7.42
N VAL A 78 -3.41 -11.76 -8.23
CA VAL A 78 -3.53 -11.82 -9.70
C VAL A 78 -2.71 -12.99 -10.28
N LYS A 79 -1.49 -13.26 -9.77
CA LYS A 79 -0.68 -14.41 -10.22
C LYS A 79 -1.34 -15.74 -9.88
N GLN A 80 -1.89 -15.88 -8.68
CA GLN A 80 -2.64 -17.07 -8.28
C GLN A 80 -3.87 -17.27 -9.17
N LEU A 81 -4.56 -16.18 -9.52
CA LEU A 81 -5.70 -16.23 -10.42
C LEU A 81 -5.28 -16.71 -11.82
N ALA A 82 -4.23 -16.12 -12.40
CA ALA A 82 -3.66 -16.54 -13.67
C ALA A 82 -3.25 -18.02 -13.69
N GLN A 83 -2.64 -18.51 -12.60
CA GLN A 83 -2.27 -19.93 -12.47
C GLN A 83 -3.49 -20.86 -12.47
N LYS A 84 -4.54 -20.55 -11.71
CA LYS A 84 -5.77 -21.36 -11.68
C LYS A 84 -6.36 -21.55 -13.08
N TYR A 85 -6.40 -20.48 -13.87
CA TYR A 85 -6.93 -20.53 -15.23
C TYR A 85 -5.98 -21.18 -16.25
N THR A 86 -4.67 -21.17 -16.00
CA THR A 86 -3.71 -21.95 -16.79
C THR A 86 -3.92 -23.45 -16.58
N THR A 87 -4.21 -23.87 -15.35
CA THR A 87 -4.37 -25.28 -14.99
C THR A 87 -5.74 -25.88 -15.33
N LEU A 88 -6.78 -25.05 -15.48
CA LEU A 88 -8.17 -25.51 -15.62
C LEU A 88 -8.65 -25.70 -17.08
N GLU A 89 -7.85 -25.41 -18.11
CA GLU A 89 -8.32 -25.42 -19.52
C GLU A 89 -9.58 -24.53 -19.76
N GLU A 90 -9.91 -23.65 -18.81
CA GLU A 90 -11.07 -22.73 -18.85
C GLU A 90 -10.63 -21.30 -19.20
N ALA A 91 -9.71 -21.16 -20.16
CA ALA A 91 -9.25 -19.85 -20.63
C ALA A 91 -10.40 -18.96 -21.18
N GLY A 92 -11.56 -19.56 -21.49
CA GLY A 92 -12.76 -18.86 -21.96
C GLY A 92 -13.71 -18.34 -20.88
N THR A 93 -13.57 -18.75 -19.61
CA THR A 93 -14.56 -18.47 -18.54
C THR A 93 -13.99 -17.72 -17.35
N MET A 94 -12.91 -16.95 -17.55
CA MET A 94 -12.39 -16.06 -16.52
C MET A 94 -13.46 -15.05 -16.09
N LYS A 95 -14.11 -15.29 -14.93
CA LYS A 95 -15.18 -14.43 -14.44
C LYS A 95 -14.56 -13.17 -13.84
N ALA A 96 -15.06 -12.01 -14.25
CA ALA A 96 -14.66 -10.72 -13.67
C ALA A 96 -14.80 -10.70 -12.14
N THR A 97 -15.69 -11.52 -11.59
CA THR A 97 -15.89 -11.71 -10.14
C THR A 97 -14.67 -12.25 -9.42
N ASP A 98 -13.85 -13.10 -10.04
CA ASP A 98 -12.68 -13.66 -9.33
C ASP A 98 -11.53 -12.66 -9.26
N LEU A 99 -11.37 -11.84 -10.29
CA LEU A 99 -10.49 -10.67 -10.23
C LEU A 99 -10.99 -9.68 -9.18
N GLN A 100 -12.29 -9.44 -9.14
CA GLN A 100 -12.90 -8.57 -8.13
C GLN A 100 -12.68 -9.11 -6.70
N ASN A 101 -12.77 -10.41 -6.49
CA ASN A 101 -12.49 -11.05 -5.20
C ASN A 101 -11.00 -10.94 -4.81
N ALA A 102 -10.08 -11.12 -5.78
CA ALA A 102 -8.64 -10.93 -5.55
C ALA A 102 -8.29 -9.46 -5.26
N MET A 103 -9.06 -8.52 -5.78
CA MET A 103 -8.93 -7.10 -5.45
C MET A 103 -9.56 -6.77 -4.08
N GLN A 104 -10.67 -7.42 -3.71
CA GLN A 104 -11.29 -7.23 -2.40
C GLN A 104 -10.36 -7.63 -1.23
N SER A 105 -9.52 -8.64 -1.40
CA SER A 105 -8.54 -8.99 -0.37
C SER A 105 -7.48 -7.90 -0.13
N THR A 106 -7.32 -6.96 -1.06
CA THR A 106 -6.39 -5.82 -0.91
C THR A 106 -7.06 -4.58 -0.30
N ASP A 107 -8.40 -4.58 -0.20
CA ASP A 107 -9.15 -3.46 0.38
C ASP A 107 -8.76 -3.21 1.85
N SER A 108 -8.41 -4.26 2.61
CA SER A 108 -7.93 -4.12 3.99
C SER A 108 -6.60 -3.38 4.06
N ASP A 109 -5.67 -3.63 3.14
CA ASP A 109 -4.37 -2.96 3.13
C ASP A 109 -4.54 -1.49 2.74
N PHE A 110 -5.37 -1.20 1.73
CA PHE A 110 -5.67 0.19 1.36
C PHE A 110 -6.45 0.94 2.43
N THR A 111 -7.32 0.25 3.19
CA THR A 111 -8.02 0.84 4.33
C THR A 111 -7.05 1.15 5.47
N THR A 112 -6.10 0.25 5.74
CA THR A 112 -5.03 0.48 6.72
C THR A 112 -4.17 1.66 6.29
N MET A 113 -3.73 1.71 5.02
CA MET A 113 -2.98 2.83 4.45
C MET A 113 -3.74 4.17 4.60
N MET A 114 -5.05 4.19 4.36
CA MET A 114 -5.87 5.40 4.52
C MET A 114 -5.96 5.85 5.98
N THR A 115 -6.00 4.90 6.91
CA THR A 115 -5.98 5.15 8.36
C THR A 115 -4.62 5.72 8.79
N ASP A 116 -3.54 5.12 8.31
CA ASP A 116 -2.17 5.49 8.66
C ASP A 116 -1.75 6.83 8.04
N ALA A 117 -2.39 7.24 6.94
CA ALA A 117 -2.28 8.58 6.37
C ALA A 117 -2.95 9.68 7.22
N GLY A 118 -3.56 9.33 8.35
CA GLY A 118 -4.32 10.26 9.21
C GLY A 118 -5.76 10.48 8.75
N GLY A 119 -6.26 9.68 7.81
CA GLY A 119 -7.67 9.64 7.43
C GLY A 119 -8.48 8.78 8.41
N THR A 120 -9.78 9.05 8.56
CA THR A 120 -10.69 8.08 9.15
C THR A 120 -11.03 7.07 8.06
N ALA A 121 -10.81 5.76 8.31
CA ALA A 121 -11.31 4.71 7.42
C ALA A 121 -12.80 4.97 7.20
N GLY A 122 -13.18 5.27 5.96
CA GLY A 122 -14.59 5.43 5.62
C GLY A 122 -15.30 4.14 5.98
N SER A 123 -16.17 4.19 6.99
CA SER A 123 -17.13 3.11 7.23
C SER A 123 -17.97 3.00 5.96
N GLY A 124 -17.58 2.05 5.10
CA GLY A 124 -18.38 1.58 3.98
C GLY A 124 -19.59 0.86 4.55
N GLY A 125 -20.52 1.65 5.10
CA GLY A 125 -21.84 1.20 5.46
C GLY A 125 -22.54 0.77 4.18
N ASN A 126 -22.51 -0.53 3.91
CA ASN A 126 -23.46 -1.13 3.00
C ASN A 126 -24.84 -0.97 3.64
N SER A 127 -25.73 -0.32 2.88
CA SER A 127 -27.15 -0.10 3.13
C SER A 127 -27.90 -1.32 3.63
#